data_AF-A0A9P6QUP6-F1
#
_entry.id   AF-A0A9P6QUP6-F1
#
_cell.length_a   1.000
_cell.length_b   1.000
_cell.length_c   1.000
_cell.angle_alpha   90.00
_cell.angle_beta   90.00
_cell.angle_gamma   90.00
#
_symmetry.space_group_name_H-M   'P 1'
#
loop_
_entity.id
_entity.type
_entity.pdbx_description
1 polymer ?
#
loop_
_entity_poly.entity_id
_entity_poly.type
_entity_poly.pdbx_seq_one_letter_code
_entity_poly.pdbx_strand_id
1 'polypeptide(L)'
;MEDDFPFSFGGGSDQDDNNTEDDGLFCAPKDKKKAAAKAKALLCQEPYHAQIDEDGWFHNTGKSTYELMTQSKTGATKVKMRADHYYMLHRYQEAFDIAQEYCELVRTGGLSVSQGQNDGGFRRIDAVGGAAATDTVLKVSDPKEMQEMALRCALKLNLFDVAATLADELVMHDTGIVFLKAKAYVAVGRFNDAALGLVQYQKSRTGNYSIWRTLGECLSQSTTAVPSERSGLLVSTAASTSTSMSTATATESLYSSLDTLSISLSSSTTKPTVVHILALMCILRARYLMRISTWAQVPYAQARYDNEMRILDEQRVALERVCGLDLETITATSTTTTDDETDRTAVSGHEQRRLEEYELKVVAPTRKFVQEMKESGATALIADQGSFELEVVEFVVKTWDAQVVALSESSTPGMTADDDVLEGEVSVRGK
;
A
#
# COMPACT_ATOMS: atom_id res chain seq x y z
N MET A 1 -17.57 4.33 0.19
CA MET A 1 -16.17 3.95 0.46
C MET A 1 -16.09 3.57 1.92
N GLU A 2 -16.10 2.27 2.20
CA GLU A 2 -15.52 1.77 3.45
C GLU A 2 -14.02 1.79 3.21
N ASP A 3 -13.28 2.61 3.97
CA ASP A 3 -11.82 2.67 3.88
C ASP A 3 -11.31 1.34 4.43
N ASP A 4 -11.10 0.34 3.56
CA ASP A 4 -10.63 -1.00 3.95
C ASP A 4 -9.11 -1.01 4.24
N PHE A 5 -8.63 0.10 4.82
CA PHE A 5 -7.32 0.17 5.41
C PHE A 5 -7.40 -0.64 6.71
N PRO A 6 -6.63 -1.72 6.87
CA PRO A 6 -6.54 -2.35 8.18
C PRO A 6 -5.93 -1.30 9.11
N PHE A 7 -6.70 -0.85 10.10
CA PHE A 7 -6.22 0.01 11.16
C PHE A 7 -4.84 -0.45 11.63
N SER A 8 -3.80 0.33 11.32
CA SER A 8 -2.50 0.21 11.96
C SER A 8 -2.46 1.25 13.07
N PHE A 9 -3.20 0.98 14.16
CA PHE A 9 -2.92 1.57 15.46
C PHE A 9 -2.22 0.49 16.28
N GLY A 10 -0.89 0.57 16.31
CA GLY A 10 -0.06 -0.40 17.01
C GLY A 10 1.41 -0.23 16.71
N GLY A 11 1.94 1.00 16.84
CA GLY A 11 3.37 1.19 17.05
C GLY A 11 3.74 0.67 18.44
N GLY A 12 3.89 -0.66 18.56
CA GLY A 12 4.65 -1.22 19.67
C GLY A 12 6.08 -0.75 19.48
N SER A 13 6.53 0.18 20.32
CA SER A 13 7.93 0.53 20.42
C SER A 13 8.67 -0.72 20.90
N ASP A 14 9.32 -1.43 19.98
CA ASP A 14 10.28 -2.46 20.32
C ASP A 14 11.44 -1.78 21.04
N GLN A 15 11.39 -1.86 22.37
CA GLN A 15 12.47 -1.46 23.24
C GLN A 15 13.47 -2.62 23.24
N ASP A 16 14.62 -2.40 22.61
CA ASP A 16 15.75 -3.32 22.55
C ASP A 16 16.24 -3.64 23.98
N ASP A 17 15.74 -4.73 24.56
CA ASP A 17 16.37 -5.35 25.73
C ASP A 17 17.29 -6.49 25.25
N ASN A 18 18.59 -6.20 25.40
CA ASN A 18 19.71 -7.10 25.23
C ASN A 18 19.55 -8.43 26.00
N ASN A 19 20.00 -9.51 25.36
CA ASN A 19 20.51 -10.76 25.95
C ASN A 19 19.59 -11.52 26.91
N THR A 20 18.93 -12.56 26.41
CA THR A 20 19.16 -13.94 26.90
C THR A 20 18.72 -14.93 25.81
N GLU A 21 19.62 -15.84 25.42
CA GLU A 21 19.33 -17.01 24.59
C GLU A 21 18.31 -17.91 25.32
N ASP A 22 17.06 -17.93 24.84
CA ASP A 22 16.10 -19.01 25.13
C ASP A 22 15.06 -19.06 24.00
N ASP A 23 15.38 -19.83 22.94
CA ASP A 23 14.52 -20.10 21.77
C ASP A 23 13.35 -21.03 22.11
N GLY A 24 12.51 -20.59 23.05
CA GLY A 24 11.24 -21.22 23.40
C GLY A 24 10.07 -20.65 22.58
N LEU A 25 10.08 -20.83 21.25
CA LEU A 25 9.05 -20.35 20.32
C LEU A 25 7.65 -21.02 20.50
N PHE A 26 7.49 -21.83 21.55
CA PHE A 26 6.21 -22.36 21.99
C PHE A 26 6.02 -22.06 23.48
N CYS A 27 5.19 -21.06 23.79
CA CYS A 27 4.68 -20.89 25.14
C CYS A 27 4.00 -22.19 25.57
N ALA A 28 4.57 -22.88 26.55
CA ALA A 28 3.92 -23.99 27.21
C ALA A 28 2.49 -23.58 27.65
N PRO A 29 1.49 -24.46 27.51
CA PRO A 29 0.09 -24.13 27.77
C PRO A 29 -0.07 -23.65 29.21
N LYS A 30 -0.26 -22.33 29.37
CA LYS A 30 -0.55 -21.71 30.66
C LYS A 30 -1.80 -22.35 31.25
N ASP A 31 -1.71 -22.73 32.52
CA ASP A 31 -2.68 -23.50 33.28
C ASP A 31 -4.16 -23.19 32.96
N LYS A 32 -4.93 -24.25 32.68
CA LYS A 32 -6.37 -24.25 32.39
C LYS A 32 -7.24 -23.55 33.45
N LYS A 33 -6.70 -23.19 34.62
CA LYS A 33 -7.42 -22.45 35.67
C LYS A 33 -7.63 -20.96 35.37
N LYS A 34 -6.82 -20.31 34.52
CA LYS A 34 -7.04 -18.89 34.15
C LYS A 34 -8.08 -18.68 33.03
N ALA A 35 -8.40 -19.72 32.25
CA ALA A 35 -9.41 -19.65 31.19
C ALA A 35 -10.85 -19.51 31.73
N ALA A 36 -11.18 -20.20 32.84
CA ALA A 36 -12.51 -20.16 33.43
C ALA A 36 -12.88 -18.80 34.06
N ALA A 37 -11.89 -18.05 34.59
CA ALA A 37 -12.11 -16.70 35.11
C ALA A 37 -12.34 -15.68 33.98
N LYS A 38 -11.68 -15.86 32.83
CA LYS A 38 -11.84 -15.00 31.65
C LYS A 38 -13.19 -15.23 30.94
N ALA A 39 -13.67 -16.48 30.92
CA ALA A 39 -14.99 -16.83 30.38
C ALA A 39 -16.15 -16.21 31.20
N LYS A 40 -15.99 -16.08 32.52
CA LYS A 40 -17.00 -15.39 33.37
C LYS A 40 -17.00 -13.87 33.19
N ALA A 41 -15.87 -13.27 32.80
CA ALA A 41 -15.78 -11.81 32.56
C ALA A 41 -16.47 -11.38 31.25
N LEU A 42 -16.54 -12.26 30.24
CA LEU A 42 -17.23 -12.00 28.98
C LEU A 42 -18.77 -11.96 29.12
N LEU A 43 -19.33 -12.57 30.16
CA LEU A 43 -20.77 -12.60 30.42
C LEU A 43 -21.30 -11.35 31.14
N CYS A 44 -20.41 -10.47 31.61
CA CYS A 44 -20.76 -9.20 32.26
C CYS A 44 -20.22 -7.99 31.48
N GLN A 45 -20.14 -8.05 30.15
CA GLN A 45 -19.98 -6.83 29.37
C GLN A 45 -21.29 -6.04 29.47
N GLU A 46 -21.28 -5.00 30.29
CA GLU A 46 -22.32 -3.97 30.25
C GLU A 46 -22.44 -3.44 28.81
N PRO A 47 -23.65 -3.17 28.33
CA PRO A 47 -23.85 -2.61 27.00
C PRO A 47 -22.99 -1.35 26.84
N TYR A 48 -22.15 -1.33 25.80
CA TYR A 48 -21.30 -0.19 25.52
C TYR A 48 -22.19 1.02 25.19
N HIS A 49 -22.19 1.99 26.10
CA HIS A 49 -22.76 3.30 25.85
C HIS A 49 -21.61 4.20 25.38
N ALA A 50 -21.61 4.56 24.10
CA ALA A 50 -20.68 5.55 23.58
C ALA A 50 -20.82 6.82 24.44
N GLN A 51 -19.69 7.32 24.95
CA GLN A 51 -19.67 8.57 25.68
C GLN A 51 -20.19 9.66 24.74
N ILE A 52 -21.37 10.18 25.05
CA ILE A 52 -21.95 11.30 24.30
C ILE A 52 -21.11 12.52 24.69
N ASP A 53 -20.45 13.14 23.70
CA ASP A 53 -19.74 14.42 23.90
C ASP A 53 -20.77 15.51 24.24
N GLU A 54 -21.03 15.70 25.53
CA GLU A 54 -21.94 16.75 26.01
C GLU A 54 -21.30 18.13 25.99
N ASP A 55 -19.97 18.21 25.97
CA ASP A 55 -19.21 19.46 26.03
C ASP A 55 -19.02 20.14 24.66
N GLY A 56 -19.28 19.43 23.56
CA GLY A 56 -19.33 19.97 22.19
C GLY A 56 -18.04 20.68 21.76
N TRP A 57 -16.92 20.44 22.45
CA TRP A 57 -15.71 21.24 22.29
C TRP A 57 -15.07 21.04 20.91
N PHE A 58 -15.25 19.85 20.30
CA PHE A 58 -14.87 19.54 18.92
C PHE A 58 -15.52 20.48 17.90
N HIS A 59 -16.74 20.92 18.18
CA HIS A 59 -17.54 21.78 17.31
C HIS A 59 -17.45 23.26 17.68
N ASN A 60 -16.63 23.62 18.68
CA ASN A 60 -16.47 25.01 19.07
C ASN A 60 -15.65 25.76 18.02
N THR A 61 -16.32 26.17 16.93
CA THR A 61 -15.76 26.88 15.77
C THR A 61 -15.19 28.25 16.12
N GLY A 62 -15.46 28.76 17.32
CA GLY A 62 -15.00 30.08 17.75
C GLY A 62 -13.49 30.19 17.97
N LYS A 63 -12.76 29.07 18.09
CA LYS A 63 -11.31 29.07 18.28
C LYS A 63 -10.59 28.53 17.04
N SER A 64 -9.60 29.29 16.57
CA SER A 64 -8.68 28.85 15.51
C SER A 64 -7.79 27.69 15.99
N THR A 65 -7.18 26.97 15.05
CA THR A 65 -6.23 25.90 15.38
C THR A 65 -5.04 26.47 16.14
N TYR A 66 -4.53 27.63 15.70
CA TYR A 66 -3.50 28.38 16.41
C TYR A 66 -3.86 28.68 17.87
N GLU A 67 -5.06 29.20 18.12
CA GLU A 67 -5.53 29.50 19.47
C GLU A 67 -5.61 28.24 20.34
N LEU A 68 -6.13 27.13 19.81
CA LEU A 68 -6.24 25.88 20.54
C LEU A 68 -4.86 25.33 20.93
N MET A 69 -3.91 25.35 19.99
CA MET A 69 -2.55 24.90 20.22
C MET A 69 -1.80 25.76 21.24
N THR A 70 -2.03 27.08 21.24
CA THR A 70 -1.29 28.02 22.09
C THR A 70 -1.90 28.22 23.48
N GLN A 71 -3.22 28.12 23.63
CA GLN A 71 -3.92 28.40 24.89
C GLN A 71 -3.80 27.29 25.93
N SER A 72 -3.46 26.05 25.54
CA SER A 72 -3.47 24.91 26.46
C SER A 72 -2.32 23.94 26.24
N LYS A 73 -1.80 23.36 27.34
CA LYS A 73 -0.74 22.34 27.28
C LYS A 73 -1.12 21.11 26.48
N THR A 74 -2.42 20.80 26.40
CA THR A 74 -2.98 19.68 25.62
C THR A 74 -3.58 20.15 24.29
N GLY A 75 -3.26 21.38 23.87
CA GLY A 75 -3.81 22.01 22.67
C GLY A 75 -3.55 21.21 21.40
N ALA A 76 -2.31 20.73 21.23
CA ALA A 76 -1.93 19.90 20.09
C ALA A 76 -2.76 18.60 20.01
N THR A 77 -2.89 17.88 21.12
CA THR A 77 -3.71 16.66 21.20
C THR A 77 -5.18 16.95 20.90
N LYS A 78 -5.72 18.06 21.39
CA LYS A 78 -7.10 18.48 21.11
C LYS A 78 -7.32 18.78 19.63
N VAL A 79 -6.39 19.47 18.99
CA VAL A 79 -6.46 19.74 17.55
C VAL A 79 -6.42 18.44 16.74
N LYS A 80 -5.51 17.53 17.08
CA LYS A 80 -5.41 16.22 16.44
C LYS A 80 -6.72 15.45 16.54
N MET A 81 -7.26 15.28 17.74
CA MET A 81 -8.54 14.59 17.94
C MET A 81 -9.68 15.25 17.17
N ARG A 82 -9.66 16.58 17.01
CA ARG A 82 -10.64 17.32 16.22
C ARG A 82 -10.51 17.02 14.72
N ALA A 83 -9.30 16.95 14.19
CA ALA A 83 -9.06 16.52 12.81
C ALA A 83 -9.52 15.06 12.60
N ASP A 84 -9.17 14.15 13.52
CA ASP A 84 -9.61 12.74 13.49
C ASP A 84 -11.14 12.64 13.47
N HIS A 85 -11.82 13.40 14.33
CA HIS A 85 -13.29 13.42 14.38
C HIS A 85 -13.90 13.83 13.04
N TYR A 86 -13.42 14.91 12.41
CA TYR A 86 -13.91 15.31 11.09
C TYR A 86 -13.59 14.29 10.00
N TYR A 87 -12.41 13.66 10.06
CA TYR A 87 -12.05 12.58 9.13
C TYR A 87 -13.02 11.41 9.21
N MET A 88 -13.32 10.96 10.43
CA MET A 88 -14.25 9.84 10.69
C MET A 88 -15.69 10.16 10.28
N LEU A 89 -16.09 11.44 10.28
CA LEU A 89 -17.38 11.90 9.75
C LEU A 89 -17.37 12.15 8.24
N HIS A 90 -16.31 11.76 7.52
CA HIS A 90 -16.11 12.01 6.09
C HIS A 90 -16.12 13.50 5.70
N ARG A 91 -15.86 14.38 6.67
CA ARG A 91 -15.72 15.84 6.48
C ARG A 91 -14.26 16.16 6.16
N TYR A 92 -13.82 15.67 5.00
CA TYR A 92 -12.41 15.67 4.61
C TYR A 92 -11.84 17.08 4.43
N GLN A 93 -12.65 18.05 4.00
CA GLN A 93 -12.18 19.43 3.84
C GLN A 93 -11.80 20.03 5.19
N GLU A 94 -12.66 19.89 6.19
CA GLU A 94 -12.41 20.43 7.53
C GLU A 94 -11.26 19.71 8.22
N ALA A 95 -11.17 18.39 8.06
CA ALA A 95 -10.03 17.62 8.55
C ALA A 95 -8.71 18.05 7.88
N PHE A 96 -8.74 18.30 6.57
CA PHE A 96 -7.60 18.79 5.80
C PHE A 96 -7.15 20.17 6.26
N ASP A 97 -8.07 21.13 6.36
CA ASP A 97 -7.76 22.52 6.74
C ASP A 97 -7.09 22.57 8.13
N ILE A 98 -7.63 21.81 9.10
CA ILE A 98 -7.07 21.71 10.46
C ILE A 98 -5.70 21.04 10.43
N ALA A 99 -5.55 19.95 9.68
CA ALA A 99 -4.30 19.22 9.60
C ALA A 99 -3.19 20.03 8.92
N GLN A 100 -3.53 20.78 7.86
CA GLN A 100 -2.61 21.66 7.17
C GLN A 100 -2.19 22.84 8.05
N GLU A 101 -3.13 23.53 8.70
CA GLU A 101 -2.82 24.64 9.62
C GLU A 101 -1.90 24.16 10.74
N TYR A 102 -2.17 22.98 11.32
CA TYR A 102 -1.30 22.35 12.31
C TYR A 102 0.13 22.16 11.77
N CYS A 103 0.25 21.59 10.57
CA CYS A 103 1.54 21.35 9.91
C CYS A 103 2.31 22.66 9.66
N GLU A 104 1.62 23.71 9.23
CA GLU A 104 2.20 25.04 8.98
C GLU A 104 2.69 25.72 10.27
N LEU A 105 1.93 25.63 11.36
CA LEU A 105 2.33 26.16 12.66
C LEU A 105 3.57 25.48 13.23
N VAL A 106 3.67 24.16 13.04
CA VAL A 106 4.86 23.39 13.42
C VAL A 106 6.07 23.79 12.56
N ARG A 107 5.87 23.96 11.24
CA ARG A 107 6.94 24.32 10.29
C ARG A 107 7.49 25.73 10.51
N THR A 108 6.62 26.71 10.72
CA THR A 108 7.00 28.12 10.90
C THR A 108 7.70 28.41 12.22
N GLY A 109 7.84 27.41 13.10
CA GLY A 109 8.61 27.55 14.33
C GLY A 109 7.91 28.36 15.41
N GLY A 110 6.61 28.65 15.28
CA GLY A 110 5.81 29.21 16.37
C GLY A 110 5.74 28.29 17.59
N LEU A 111 6.09 27.01 17.42
CA LEU A 111 6.06 25.98 18.46
C LEU A 111 7.33 25.13 18.34
N SER A 112 8.06 24.94 19.45
CA SER A 112 9.23 24.07 19.47
C SER A 112 8.81 22.62 19.63
N VAL A 113 9.05 21.80 18.62
CA VAL A 113 8.85 20.34 18.67
C VAL A 113 9.85 19.75 19.66
N SER A 114 9.38 19.02 20.67
CA SER A 114 10.26 18.16 21.47
C SER A 114 10.63 16.94 20.60
N GLN A 115 11.66 17.06 19.77
CA GLN A 115 12.18 15.93 19.01
C GLN A 115 12.74 14.90 20.01
N GLY A 116 12.00 13.81 20.23
CA GLY A 116 12.65 12.55 20.55
C GLY A 116 13.58 12.23 19.38
N GLN A 117 14.82 11.83 19.67
CA GLN A 117 15.92 11.70 18.69
C GLN A 117 15.65 10.81 17.46
N ASN A 118 14.49 10.12 17.39
CA ASN A 118 14.12 9.17 16.33
C ASN A 118 12.76 9.45 15.67
N ASP A 119 12.05 10.53 16.03
CA ASP A 119 10.73 10.82 15.47
C ASP A 119 10.87 11.69 14.20
N GLY A 120 11.06 11.05 13.04
CA GLY A 120 11.30 11.72 11.75
C GLY A 120 10.12 12.53 11.20
N GLY A 121 9.78 13.64 11.86
CA GLY A 121 8.91 14.69 11.33
C GLY A 121 9.62 15.66 10.38
N PHE A 122 8.93 16.77 10.07
CA PHE A 122 9.36 17.88 9.19
C PHE A 122 10.88 18.11 9.16
N ARG A 123 11.45 18.27 7.96
CA ARG A 123 12.79 18.86 7.82
C ARG A 123 12.73 20.31 8.33
N ARG A 124 13.30 20.55 9.52
CA ARG A 124 13.46 21.91 10.02
C ARG A 124 14.40 22.63 9.05
N ILE A 125 13.97 23.76 8.51
CA ILE A 125 14.89 24.68 7.86
C ILE A 125 15.67 25.31 9.02
N ASP A 126 16.97 25.02 9.12
CA ASP A 126 17.82 25.56 10.17
C ASP A 126 17.73 27.09 10.15
N ALA A 127 17.01 27.64 11.13
CA ALA A 127 16.87 29.07 11.30
C ALA A 127 18.21 29.64 11.77
N VAL A 128 18.98 30.15 10.81
CA VAL A 128 20.18 30.94 11.06
C VAL A 128 19.78 32.25 11.73
N GLY A 129 19.83 32.32 13.07
CA GLY A 129 19.75 33.60 13.78
C GLY A 129 19.14 33.52 15.19
N GLY A 130 20.00 33.66 16.20
CA GLY A 130 19.67 33.61 17.62
C GLY A 130 18.70 34.70 18.09
N ALA A 131 17.42 34.35 18.19
CA ALA A 131 16.43 35.08 18.97
C ALA A 131 16.12 34.29 20.25
N ALA A 132 16.25 34.96 21.39
CA ALA A 132 15.99 34.42 22.72
C ALA A 132 14.52 33.99 22.85
N ALA A 133 14.27 32.69 22.74
CA ALA A 133 12.94 32.10 22.84
C ALA A 133 12.44 32.15 24.30
N THR A 134 11.29 32.74 24.51
CA THR A 134 10.55 32.69 25.78
C THR A 134 10.13 31.25 26.09
N ASP A 135 10.33 30.84 27.34
CA ASP A 135 10.37 29.47 27.88
C ASP A 135 9.04 28.67 27.84
N THR A 136 8.07 29.07 27.02
CA THR A 136 6.78 28.37 26.87
C THR A 136 6.85 27.40 25.70
N VAL A 137 7.71 26.39 25.82
CA VAL A 137 7.82 25.30 24.84
C VAL A 137 6.55 24.44 24.92
N LEU A 138 5.61 24.70 24.01
CA LEU A 138 4.44 23.86 23.81
C LEU A 138 4.89 22.55 23.16
N LYS A 139 4.68 21.45 23.89
CA LYS A 139 5.01 20.11 23.43
C LYS A 139 4.04 19.72 22.29
N VAL A 140 4.54 19.78 21.06
CA VAL A 140 3.83 19.29 19.88
C VAL A 140 3.87 17.76 19.91
N SER A 141 2.72 17.10 20.02
CA SER A 141 2.58 15.65 19.88
C SER A 141 2.30 15.27 18.43
N ASP A 142 2.90 14.19 17.94
CA ASP A 142 2.53 13.49 16.70
C ASP A 142 2.41 14.35 15.41
N PRO A 143 3.38 15.21 15.08
CA PRO A 143 3.33 15.98 13.82
C PRO A 143 3.25 15.09 12.58
N LYS A 144 3.80 13.87 12.66
CA LYS A 144 3.72 12.83 11.63
C LYS A 144 2.28 12.43 11.34
N GLU A 145 1.48 12.11 12.36
CA GLU A 145 0.10 11.66 12.17
C GLU A 145 -0.76 12.76 11.51
N MET A 146 -0.49 14.02 11.86
CA MET A 146 -1.16 15.17 11.24
C MET A 146 -0.76 15.36 9.77
N GLN A 147 0.51 15.13 9.41
CA GLN A 147 0.94 15.12 8.01
C GLN A 147 0.27 13.97 7.23
N GLU A 148 0.20 12.77 7.80
CA GLU A 148 -0.49 11.62 7.19
C GLU A 148 -1.97 11.91 6.99
N MET A 149 -2.62 12.53 7.98
CA MET A 149 -4.02 12.96 7.91
C MET A 149 -4.23 13.98 6.78
N ALA A 150 -3.39 15.02 6.71
CA ALA A 150 -3.45 16.01 5.64
C ALA A 150 -3.29 15.37 4.26
N LEU A 151 -2.32 14.47 4.10
CA LEU A 151 -2.08 13.75 2.85
C LEU A 151 -3.28 12.86 2.46
N ARG A 152 -3.84 12.11 3.40
CA ARG A 152 -5.04 11.29 3.16
C ARG A 152 -6.23 12.14 2.73
N CYS A 153 -6.49 13.25 3.41
CA CYS A 153 -7.58 14.15 3.05
C CYS A 153 -7.35 14.80 1.68
N ALA A 154 -6.13 15.26 1.38
CA ALA A 154 -5.79 15.82 0.07
C ALA A 154 -6.09 14.82 -1.06
N LEU A 155 -5.78 13.54 -0.88
CA LEU A 155 -6.13 12.48 -1.84
C LEU A 155 -7.64 12.28 -1.98
N LYS A 156 -8.40 12.31 -0.88
CA LYS A 156 -9.88 12.18 -0.91
C LYS A 156 -10.56 13.40 -1.56
N LEU A 157 -9.92 14.57 -1.49
CA LEU A 157 -10.39 15.84 -2.07
C LEU A 157 -9.87 16.06 -3.50
N ASN A 158 -9.08 15.14 -4.07
CA ASN A 158 -8.44 15.27 -5.39
C ASN A 158 -7.49 16.47 -5.52
N LEU A 159 -6.87 16.90 -4.42
CA LEU A 159 -5.86 17.97 -4.40
C LEU A 159 -4.48 17.39 -4.71
N PHE A 160 -4.28 16.85 -5.91
CA PHE A 160 -3.11 16.04 -6.26
C PHE A 160 -1.78 16.79 -6.14
N ASP A 161 -1.71 18.05 -6.56
CA ASP A 161 -0.49 18.86 -6.45
C ASP A 161 -0.05 19.04 -4.98
N VAL A 162 -1.03 19.25 -4.11
CA VAL A 162 -0.79 19.38 -2.67
C VAL A 162 -0.41 18.04 -2.06
N ALA A 163 -1.10 16.95 -2.46
CA ALA A 163 -0.76 15.60 -2.02
C ALA A 163 0.67 15.20 -2.42
N ALA A 164 1.12 15.56 -3.63
CA ALA A 164 2.49 15.31 -4.07
C ALA A 164 3.51 16.04 -3.17
N THR A 165 3.25 17.31 -2.88
CA THR A 165 4.10 18.14 -2.03
C THR A 165 4.17 17.57 -0.60
N LEU A 166 3.02 17.22 -0.03
CA LEU A 166 2.94 16.59 1.30
C LEU A 166 3.67 15.23 1.34
N ALA A 167 3.56 14.42 0.27
CA ALA A 167 4.28 13.16 0.17
C ALA A 167 5.80 13.34 0.08
N ASP A 168 6.28 14.36 -0.65
CA ASP A 168 7.71 14.68 -0.74
C ASP A 168 8.27 15.16 0.60
N GLU A 169 7.49 15.93 1.37
CA GLU A 169 7.87 16.40 2.71
C GLU A 169 7.88 15.29 3.77
N LEU A 170 7.16 14.20 3.55
CA LEU A 170 7.06 13.07 4.48
C LEU A 170 8.33 12.20 4.38
N VAL A 171 9.23 12.30 5.37
CA VAL A 171 10.60 11.70 5.32
C VAL A 171 10.66 10.25 5.82
N MET A 172 9.64 9.78 6.55
CA MET A 172 9.68 8.49 7.23
C MET A 172 9.65 7.28 6.29
N HIS A 173 10.29 6.20 6.74
CA HIS A 173 10.41 4.93 6.01
C HIS A 173 9.54 3.80 6.58
N ASP A 174 8.54 4.12 7.42
CA ASP A 174 7.60 3.11 7.92
C ASP A 174 6.74 2.54 6.80
N THR A 175 6.36 1.26 6.93
CA THR A 175 5.54 0.54 5.92
C THR A 175 4.34 1.36 5.46
N GLY A 176 3.54 1.84 6.41
CA GLY A 176 2.29 2.56 6.13
C GLY A 176 2.51 3.87 5.38
N ILE A 177 3.62 4.56 5.67
CA ILE A 177 3.99 5.82 5.04
C ILE A 177 4.48 5.58 3.62
N VAL A 178 5.30 4.55 3.40
CA VAL A 178 5.74 4.19 2.05
C VAL A 178 4.54 3.88 1.15
N PHE A 179 3.55 3.14 1.65
CA PHE A 179 2.31 2.91 0.91
C PHE A 179 1.52 4.18 0.65
N LEU A 180 1.37 5.03 1.67
CA LEU A 180 0.64 6.29 1.53
C LEU A 180 1.30 7.21 0.49
N LYS A 181 2.64 7.32 0.51
CA LYS A 181 3.43 8.06 -0.48
C LYS A 181 3.29 7.46 -1.87
N ALA A 182 3.44 6.14 -2.02
CA ALA A 182 3.29 5.47 -3.30
C ALA A 182 1.89 5.71 -3.89
N LYS A 183 0.83 5.61 -3.07
CA LYS A 183 -0.54 5.92 -3.48
C LYS A 183 -0.70 7.37 -3.92
N ALA A 184 -0.09 8.31 -3.19
CA ALA A 184 -0.11 9.72 -3.57
C ALA A 184 0.60 9.98 -4.90
N TYR A 185 1.79 9.40 -5.09
CA TYR A 185 2.54 9.53 -6.33
C TYR A 185 1.82 8.88 -7.52
N VAL A 186 1.21 7.71 -7.35
CA VAL A 186 0.37 7.07 -8.37
C VAL A 186 -0.80 7.97 -8.76
N ALA A 187 -1.49 8.57 -7.78
CA ALA A 187 -2.61 9.48 -8.05
C ALA A 187 -2.20 10.74 -8.84
N VAL A 188 -0.95 11.21 -8.68
CA VAL A 188 -0.38 12.36 -9.39
C VAL A 188 0.21 11.96 -10.75
N GLY A 189 0.31 10.66 -11.05
CA GLY A 189 1.00 10.16 -12.25
C GLY A 189 2.53 10.11 -12.14
N ARG A 190 3.09 10.26 -10.94
CA ARG A 190 4.52 10.08 -10.63
C ARG A 190 4.86 8.61 -10.41
N PHE A 191 4.57 7.75 -11.39
CA PHE A 191 4.70 6.29 -11.28
C PHE A 191 6.14 5.83 -10.97
N ASN A 192 7.15 6.50 -11.52
CA ASN A 192 8.55 6.15 -11.28
C ASN A 192 8.96 6.33 -9.82
N ASP A 193 8.56 7.46 -9.21
CA ASP A 193 8.85 7.76 -7.80
C ASP A 193 8.13 6.78 -6.87
N ALA A 194 6.88 6.44 -7.19
CA ALA A 194 6.12 5.43 -6.48
C ALA A 194 6.80 4.05 -6.53
N ALA A 195 7.16 3.59 -7.72
CA ALA A 195 7.80 2.30 -7.92
C ALA A 195 9.17 2.23 -7.23
N LEU A 196 9.98 3.29 -7.33
CA LEU A 196 11.29 3.36 -6.67
C LEU A 196 11.15 3.30 -5.15
N GLY A 197 10.22 4.07 -4.57
CA GLY A 197 9.97 4.04 -3.13
C GLY A 197 9.53 2.66 -2.62
N LEU A 198 8.65 1.98 -3.36
CA LEU A 198 8.21 0.61 -3.05
C LEU A 198 9.38 -0.39 -3.13
N VAL A 199 10.23 -0.29 -4.16
CA VAL A 199 11.42 -1.16 -4.32
C VAL A 199 12.44 -0.92 -3.21
N GLN A 200 12.75 0.33 -2.87
CA GLN A 200 13.67 0.65 -1.78
C GLN A 200 13.20 0.07 -0.45
N TYR A 201 11.90 0.16 -0.16
CA TYR A 201 11.34 -0.46 1.02
C TYR A 201 11.42 -2.00 0.94
N GLN A 202 11.04 -2.60 -0.18
CA GLN A 202 11.05 -4.06 -0.35
C GLN A 202 12.45 -4.68 -0.20
N LYS A 203 13.51 -3.94 -0.52
CA LYS A 203 14.90 -4.36 -0.27
C LYS A 203 15.18 -4.64 1.21
N SER A 204 14.48 -3.95 2.12
CA SER A 204 14.59 -4.18 3.57
C SER A 204 13.63 -5.25 4.10
N ARG A 205 12.48 -5.47 3.44
CA ARG A 205 11.45 -6.43 3.87
C ARG A 205 10.87 -7.19 2.68
N THR A 206 11.34 -8.42 2.47
CA THR A 206 11.08 -9.19 1.23
C THR A 206 9.73 -9.94 1.20
N GLY A 207 9.02 -10.04 2.32
CA GLY A 207 7.83 -10.89 2.48
C GLY A 207 6.47 -10.19 2.35
N ASN A 208 6.42 -8.89 2.07
CA ASN A 208 5.14 -8.18 2.08
C ASN A 208 4.41 -8.25 0.71
N TYR A 209 3.31 -9.02 0.65
CA TYR A 209 2.54 -9.18 -0.59
C TYR A 209 1.90 -7.87 -1.09
N SER A 210 1.47 -6.99 -0.18
CA SER A 210 0.76 -5.78 -0.58
C SER A 210 1.67 -4.82 -1.34
N ILE A 211 2.98 -4.85 -1.09
CA ILE A 211 3.97 -4.03 -1.81
C ILE A 211 4.11 -4.52 -3.24
N TRP A 212 4.19 -5.83 -3.42
CA TRP A 212 4.20 -6.45 -4.74
C TRP A 212 2.92 -6.16 -5.52
N ARG A 213 1.77 -6.23 -4.85
CA ARG A 213 0.49 -5.87 -5.45
C ARG A 213 0.47 -4.41 -5.90
N THR A 214 0.78 -3.46 -4.99
CA THR A 214 0.79 -2.03 -5.31
C THR A 214 1.84 -1.68 -6.36
N LEU A 215 3.00 -2.35 -6.38
CA LEU A 215 4.00 -2.18 -7.42
C LEU A 215 3.48 -2.65 -8.79
N GLY A 216 2.82 -3.80 -8.84
CA GLY A 216 2.18 -4.30 -10.08
C GLY A 216 1.07 -3.38 -10.58
N GLU A 217 0.23 -2.87 -9.67
CA GLU A 217 -0.81 -1.87 -9.99
C GLU A 217 -0.20 -0.57 -10.51
N CYS A 218 0.85 -0.06 -9.86
CA CYS A 218 1.57 1.14 -10.29
C CYS A 218 2.16 0.99 -11.71
N LEU A 219 2.82 -0.14 -11.98
CA LEU A 219 3.38 -0.44 -13.31
C LEU A 219 2.26 -0.54 -14.36
N SER A 220 1.16 -1.23 -14.05
CA SER A 220 0.00 -1.37 -14.95
C SER A 220 -0.67 -0.03 -15.25
N GLN A 221 -0.85 0.84 -14.24
CA GLN A 221 -1.46 2.15 -14.44
C GLN A 221 -0.57 3.11 -15.23
N SER A 222 0.75 2.95 -15.15
CA SER A 222 1.67 3.79 -15.94
C SER A 222 1.55 3.59 -17.45
N THR A 223 1.05 2.44 -17.91
CA THR A 223 0.87 2.15 -19.34
C THR A 223 -0.46 2.68 -19.88
N THR A 224 -1.44 2.88 -19.01
CA THR A 224 -2.77 3.40 -19.37
C THR A 224 -2.86 4.91 -19.20
N ALA A 225 -1.99 5.49 -18.37
CA ALA A 225 -1.84 6.92 -18.25
C ALA A 225 -1.43 7.49 -19.62
N VAL A 226 -2.42 8.03 -20.33
CA VAL A 226 -2.18 8.80 -21.55
C VAL A 226 -1.13 9.83 -21.17
N PRO A 227 0.02 9.92 -21.87
CA PRO A 227 0.94 11.00 -21.65
C PRO A 227 0.14 12.26 -21.92
N SER A 228 -0.29 12.90 -20.83
CA SER A 228 -1.00 14.16 -20.88
C SER A 228 0.03 15.07 -21.50
N GLU A 229 -0.06 15.23 -22.82
CA GLU A 229 0.92 15.94 -23.61
C GLU A 229 1.17 17.20 -22.84
N ARG A 230 2.43 17.38 -22.43
CA ARG A 230 2.91 18.63 -21.86
C ARG A 230 2.50 19.72 -22.84
N SER A 231 1.29 20.25 -22.68
CA SER A 231 0.90 21.57 -23.13
C SER A 231 1.70 22.50 -22.25
N GLY A 232 3.01 22.58 -22.55
CA GLY A 232 3.80 23.76 -22.39
C GLY A 232 3.24 24.81 -23.34
N LEU A 233 1.98 25.21 -23.11
CA LEU A 233 1.52 26.50 -23.53
C LEU A 233 2.27 27.46 -22.60
N LEU A 234 3.29 28.11 -23.17
CA LEU A 234 3.93 29.28 -22.60
C LEU A 234 2.85 30.29 -22.21
N VAL A 235 2.39 30.24 -20.96
CA VAL A 235 1.59 31.32 -20.39
C VAL A 235 2.56 32.46 -20.07
N SER A 236 2.75 33.34 -21.05
CA SER A 236 3.18 34.71 -20.78
C SER A 236 2.07 35.44 -20.03
N THR A 237 2.37 35.77 -18.77
CA THR A 237 1.88 36.89 -17.94
C THR A 237 0.82 37.83 -18.52
N ALA A 238 -0.31 37.96 -17.81
CA ALA A 238 -0.84 39.27 -17.39
C ALA A 238 -1.85 39.09 -16.25
N ALA A 239 -1.64 39.85 -15.16
CA ALA A 239 -2.57 39.98 -14.06
C ALA A 239 -3.91 40.54 -14.53
N SER A 240 -5.03 39.99 -14.02
CA SER A 240 -6.24 40.75 -13.73
C SER A 240 -7.19 39.96 -12.85
N THR A 241 -7.47 40.56 -11.70
CA THR A 241 -8.48 40.25 -10.70
C THR A 241 -9.88 40.29 -11.29
N SER A 242 -10.69 39.24 -11.09
CA SER A 242 -12.14 39.42 -10.86
C SER A 242 -12.78 38.13 -10.36
N THR A 243 -13.31 38.25 -9.15
CA THR A 243 -14.25 37.36 -8.46
C THR A 243 -15.56 37.20 -9.23
N SER A 244 -16.02 35.97 -9.45
CA SER A 244 -17.45 35.65 -9.50
C SER A 244 -17.70 34.19 -9.17
N MET A 245 -18.43 33.97 -8.07
CA MET A 245 -18.96 32.68 -7.67
C MET A 245 -20.02 32.23 -8.68
N SER A 246 -19.89 31.00 -9.18
CA SER A 246 -21.00 30.28 -9.81
C SER A 246 -21.01 28.85 -9.30
N THR A 247 -22.14 28.51 -8.67
CA THR A 247 -22.49 27.21 -8.13
C THR A 247 -22.62 26.17 -9.25
N ALA A 248 -21.82 25.11 -9.21
CA ALA A 248 -21.99 23.91 -10.03
C ALA A 248 -22.17 22.69 -9.14
N THR A 249 -23.43 22.36 -8.87
CA THR A 249 -23.89 21.07 -8.38
C THR A 249 -23.85 20.06 -9.53
N ALA A 250 -22.84 19.19 -9.54
CA ALA A 250 -22.86 17.84 -10.11
C ALA A 250 -21.46 17.22 -9.98
N THR A 251 -21.09 16.81 -8.76
CA THR A 251 -19.97 15.91 -8.54
C THR A 251 -20.46 14.49 -8.74
N GLU A 252 -20.48 14.02 -9.99
CA GLU A 252 -20.44 12.58 -10.25
C GLU A 252 -19.07 12.07 -9.78
N SER A 253 -19.12 11.10 -8.86
CA SER A 253 -17.98 10.51 -8.17
C SER A 253 -17.11 9.71 -9.14
N LEU A 254 -16.05 10.33 -9.65
CA LEU A 254 -15.03 9.67 -10.48
C LEU A 254 -14.12 8.71 -9.67
N TYR A 255 -14.30 8.59 -8.35
CA TYR A 255 -13.44 7.79 -7.47
C TYR A 255 -14.03 6.46 -6.98
N SER A 256 -15.21 6.05 -7.49
CA SER A 256 -15.62 4.64 -7.41
C SER A 256 -14.80 3.72 -8.34
N SER A 257 -13.84 4.28 -9.10
CA SER A 257 -13.11 3.61 -10.19
C SER A 257 -11.74 3.03 -9.81
N LEU A 258 -11.21 3.32 -8.60
CA LEU A 258 -9.96 2.68 -8.15
C LEU A 258 -10.18 1.28 -7.55
N ASP A 259 -11.36 1.01 -6.99
CA ASP A 259 -11.70 -0.31 -6.41
C ASP A 259 -12.38 -1.26 -7.42
N THR A 260 -12.68 -0.78 -8.62
CA THR A 260 -13.02 -1.61 -9.78
C THR A 260 -12.35 -1.01 -10.99
N LEU A 261 -11.08 -1.40 -11.22
CA LEU A 261 -10.39 -1.16 -12.48
C LEU A 261 -11.15 -1.90 -13.60
N SER A 262 -12.18 -1.26 -14.16
CA SER A 262 -12.72 -1.64 -15.46
C SER A 262 -11.67 -1.26 -16.49
N ILE A 263 -10.71 -2.16 -16.71
CA ILE A 263 -9.74 -2.03 -17.80
C ILE A 263 -10.57 -1.98 -19.09
N SER A 264 -10.75 -0.77 -19.64
CA SER A 264 -11.42 -0.59 -20.92
C SER A 264 -10.53 -1.17 -22.00
N LEU A 265 -10.76 -2.44 -22.33
CA LEU A 265 -10.08 -3.15 -23.42
C LEU A 265 -10.46 -2.49 -24.75
N SER A 266 -9.61 -1.58 -25.24
CA SER A 266 -9.61 -1.24 -26.65
C SER A 266 -8.95 -2.40 -27.40
N SER A 267 -9.70 -3.03 -28.31
CA SER A 267 -9.32 -4.28 -28.99
C SER A 267 -8.22 -4.13 -30.06
N SER A 268 -7.44 -3.05 -30.02
CA SER A 268 -6.25 -2.93 -30.87
C SER A 268 -5.14 -3.82 -30.31
N THR A 269 -4.63 -4.74 -31.12
CA THR A 269 -3.55 -5.67 -30.80
C THR A 269 -2.23 -4.92 -30.57
N THR A 270 -2.11 -4.19 -29.47
CA THR A 270 -0.86 -3.57 -29.05
C THR A 270 0.06 -4.65 -28.52
N LYS A 271 1.27 -4.73 -29.07
CA LYS A 271 2.31 -5.65 -28.58
C LYS A 271 2.53 -5.38 -27.09
N PRO A 272 2.69 -6.42 -26.26
CA PRO A 272 2.95 -6.20 -24.85
C PRO A 272 4.23 -5.43 -24.65
N THR A 273 4.14 -4.35 -23.90
CA THR A 273 5.32 -3.59 -23.48
C THR A 273 6.00 -4.32 -22.33
N VAL A 274 7.30 -4.08 -22.14
CA VAL A 274 8.05 -4.65 -21.01
C VAL A 274 7.40 -4.29 -19.66
N VAL A 275 6.80 -3.10 -19.56
CA VAL A 275 6.11 -2.65 -18.34
C VAL A 275 4.93 -3.56 -17.99
N HIS A 276 4.14 -4.02 -18.96
CA HIS A 276 3.05 -4.98 -18.70
C HIS A 276 3.57 -6.32 -18.18
N ILE A 277 4.70 -6.76 -18.73
CA ILE A 277 5.36 -8.01 -18.32
C ILE A 277 5.87 -7.89 -16.88
N LEU A 278 6.50 -6.76 -16.53
CA LEU A 278 6.93 -6.48 -15.15
C LEU A 278 5.75 -6.39 -14.19
N ALA A 279 4.66 -5.73 -14.58
CA ALA A 279 3.43 -5.66 -13.79
C ALA A 279 2.90 -7.07 -13.51
N LEU A 280 2.84 -7.94 -14.52
CA LEU A 280 2.41 -9.33 -14.37
C LEU A 280 3.30 -10.10 -13.40
N MET A 281 4.62 -9.96 -13.51
CA MET A 281 5.56 -10.58 -12.57
C MET A 281 5.31 -10.12 -11.12
N CYS A 282 5.06 -8.84 -10.90
CA CYS A 282 4.74 -8.31 -9.57
C CYS A 282 3.43 -8.90 -9.01
N ILE A 283 2.38 -8.99 -9.82
CA ILE A 283 1.09 -9.57 -9.40
C ILE A 283 1.24 -11.07 -9.09
N LEU A 284 1.95 -11.83 -9.93
CA LEU A 284 2.23 -13.25 -9.66
C LEU A 284 3.02 -13.44 -8.36
N ARG A 285 4.00 -12.56 -8.09
CA ARG A 285 4.75 -12.59 -6.82
C ARG A 285 3.87 -12.27 -5.62
N ALA A 286 2.99 -11.26 -5.73
CA ALA A 286 2.03 -10.93 -4.66
C ALA A 286 1.11 -12.12 -4.35
N ARG A 287 0.59 -12.76 -5.39
CA ARG A 287 -0.26 -13.95 -5.29
C ARG A 287 0.44 -15.12 -4.60
N TYR A 288 1.68 -15.40 -4.99
CA TYR A 288 2.50 -16.42 -4.33
C TYR A 288 2.67 -16.14 -2.83
N LEU A 289 3.05 -14.90 -2.49
CA LEU A 289 3.24 -14.50 -1.08
C LEU A 289 1.95 -14.64 -0.26
N MET A 290 0.80 -14.32 -0.86
CA MET A 290 -0.51 -14.56 -0.23
C MET A 290 -0.75 -16.04 0.04
N ARG A 291 -0.48 -16.94 -0.92
CA ARG A 291 -0.71 -18.38 -0.76
C ARG A 291 0.15 -19.03 0.32
N ILE A 292 1.40 -18.61 0.45
CA ILE A 292 2.29 -19.11 1.51
C ILE A 292 2.06 -18.41 2.86
N SER A 293 1.19 -17.40 2.91
CA SER A 293 0.87 -16.72 4.16
C SER A 293 -0.01 -17.59 5.06
N THR A 294 0.07 -17.33 6.37
CA THR A 294 -0.79 -18.00 7.35
C THR A 294 -2.26 -17.58 7.25
N TRP A 295 -2.61 -16.56 6.45
CA TRP A 295 -3.98 -16.06 6.35
C TRP A 295 -4.94 -17.12 5.81
N ALA A 296 -4.46 -17.99 4.92
CA ALA A 296 -5.22 -19.11 4.37
C ALA A 296 -5.58 -20.18 5.42
N GLN A 297 -4.95 -20.16 6.59
CA GLN A 297 -5.14 -21.14 7.66
C GLN A 297 -5.98 -20.58 8.83
N VAL A 298 -6.33 -19.28 8.79
CA VAL A 298 -6.95 -18.58 9.91
C VAL A 298 -8.43 -18.32 9.60
N PRO A 299 -9.39 -19.00 10.28
CA PRO A 299 -10.80 -18.95 9.90
C PRO A 299 -11.42 -17.54 9.89
N TYR A 300 -11.05 -16.66 10.82
CA TYR A 300 -11.58 -15.29 10.86
C TYR A 300 -11.01 -14.39 9.76
N ALA A 301 -9.89 -14.76 9.15
CA ALA A 301 -9.24 -14.02 8.07
C ALA A 301 -9.60 -14.57 6.68
N GLN A 302 -10.25 -15.73 6.60
CA GLN A 302 -10.53 -16.44 5.36
C GLN A 302 -11.29 -15.57 4.34
N ALA A 303 -12.37 -14.91 4.78
CA ALA A 303 -13.17 -14.06 3.89
C ALA A 303 -12.35 -12.93 3.24
N ARG A 304 -11.43 -12.33 4.00
CA ARG A 304 -10.52 -11.30 3.50
C ARG A 304 -9.48 -11.90 2.55
N TYR A 305 -8.90 -13.04 2.92
CA TYR A 305 -7.95 -13.77 2.08
C TYR A 305 -8.57 -14.11 0.71
N ASP A 306 -9.80 -14.64 0.69
CA ASP A 306 -10.50 -15.00 -0.53
C ASP A 306 -10.77 -13.78 -1.41
N ASN A 307 -11.19 -12.65 -0.82
CA ASN A 307 -11.41 -11.41 -1.56
C ASN A 307 -10.10 -10.88 -2.18
N GLU A 308 -9.02 -10.84 -1.39
CA GLU A 308 -7.71 -10.39 -1.86
C GLU A 308 -7.15 -11.30 -2.97
N MET A 309 -7.31 -12.62 -2.82
CA MET A 309 -6.89 -13.59 -3.83
C MET A 309 -7.69 -13.43 -5.13
N ARG A 310 -9.00 -13.20 -5.04
CA ARG A 310 -9.86 -12.91 -6.20
C ARG A 310 -9.39 -11.67 -6.95
N ILE A 311 -9.07 -10.58 -6.24
CA ILE A 311 -8.59 -9.34 -6.87
C ILE A 311 -7.26 -9.59 -7.60
N LEU A 312 -6.33 -10.30 -6.97
CA LEU A 312 -5.05 -10.67 -7.61
C LEU A 312 -5.25 -11.54 -8.85
N ASP A 313 -6.21 -12.47 -8.82
CA ASP A 313 -6.55 -13.31 -9.96
C ASP A 313 -7.17 -12.51 -11.12
N GLU A 314 -8.06 -11.56 -10.83
CA GLU A 314 -8.61 -10.65 -11.86
C GLU A 314 -7.52 -9.81 -12.52
N GLN A 315 -6.61 -9.24 -11.72
CA GLN A 315 -5.47 -8.48 -12.23
C GLN A 315 -4.51 -9.35 -13.06
N ARG A 316 -4.25 -10.58 -12.60
CA ARG A 316 -3.42 -11.55 -13.32
C ARG A 316 -4.01 -11.86 -14.70
N VAL A 317 -5.28 -12.25 -14.76
CA VAL A 317 -5.95 -12.61 -16.03
C VAL A 317 -5.97 -11.44 -17.00
N ALA A 318 -6.22 -10.22 -16.51
CA ALA A 318 -6.18 -9.04 -17.35
C ALA A 318 -4.79 -8.79 -17.95
N LEU A 319 -3.72 -8.92 -17.15
CA LEU A 319 -2.35 -8.75 -17.60
C LEU A 319 -1.87 -9.90 -18.50
N GLU A 320 -2.26 -11.14 -18.21
CA GLU A 320 -2.03 -12.33 -19.05
C GLU A 320 -2.57 -12.07 -20.46
N ARG A 321 -3.82 -11.58 -20.57
CA ARG A 321 -4.45 -11.25 -21.85
C ARG A 321 -3.70 -10.15 -22.62
N VAL A 322 -3.31 -9.07 -21.93
CA VAL A 322 -2.51 -7.99 -22.54
C VAL A 322 -1.13 -8.50 -22.99
N CYS A 323 -0.56 -9.46 -22.26
CA CYS A 323 0.69 -10.12 -22.60
C CYS A 323 0.58 -11.17 -23.72
N GLY A 324 -0.63 -11.44 -24.24
CA GLY A 324 -0.85 -12.51 -25.21
C GLY A 324 -0.63 -13.92 -24.62
N LEU A 325 -0.77 -14.05 -23.30
CA LEU A 325 -0.71 -15.30 -22.56
C LEU A 325 -2.14 -15.78 -22.30
N ASP A 326 -2.92 -16.05 -23.34
CA ASP A 326 -4.27 -16.58 -23.17
C ASP A 326 -4.16 -18.06 -22.76
N LEU A 327 -4.05 -18.30 -21.45
CA LEU A 327 -3.78 -19.61 -20.84
C LEU A 327 -5.07 -20.37 -20.52
N GLU A 328 -6.21 -19.66 -20.40
CA GLU A 328 -7.50 -20.26 -20.01
C GLU A 328 -8.18 -21.04 -21.13
N THR A 329 -7.77 -20.84 -22.39
CA THR A 329 -8.40 -21.53 -23.53
C THR A 329 -8.07 -23.02 -23.59
N ILE A 330 -7.04 -23.49 -22.87
CA ILE A 330 -6.57 -24.88 -22.98
C ILE A 330 -7.44 -25.84 -22.14
N THR A 331 -8.02 -25.37 -21.03
CA THR A 331 -8.72 -26.23 -20.06
C THR A 331 -10.11 -26.69 -20.53
N ALA A 332 -10.77 -25.95 -21.43
CA ALA A 332 -12.13 -26.25 -21.85
C ALA A 332 -12.23 -27.37 -22.91
N THR A 333 -11.13 -27.80 -23.52
CA THR A 333 -11.17 -28.75 -24.65
C THR A 333 -10.98 -30.21 -24.23
N SER A 334 -10.76 -30.50 -22.94
CA SER A 334 -10.42 -31.85 -22.44
C SER A 334 -11.58 -32.63 -21.79
N THR A 335 -12.82 -32.13 -21.84
CA THR A 335 -13.97 -32.87 -21.32
C THR A 335 -14.58 -33.79 -22.37
N THR A 336 -14.28 -35.09 -22.28
CA THR A 336 -15.24 -36.22 -22.25
C THR A 336 -14.55 -37.53 -22.64
N THR A 337 -13.76 -38.12 -21.74
CA THR A 337 -13.56 -39.58 -21.71
C THR A 337 -13.33 -39.99 -20.28
N THR A 338 -14.35 -40.63 -19.71
CA THR A 338 -14.36 -41.30 -18.41
C THR A 338 -13.35 -42.44 -18.42
N ASP A 339 -12.26 -42.35 -17.66
CA ASP A 339 -11.55 -43.49 -17.08
C ASP A 339 -10.69 -43.00 -15.89
N ASP A 340 -10.98 -43.57 -14.73
CA ASP A 340 -10.70 -43.05 -13.39
C ASP A 340 -9.50 -43.83 -12.82
N GLU A 341 -8.28 -43.26 -12.90
CA GLU A 341 -7.08 -43.54 -12.07
C GLU A 341 -5.77 -42.96 -12.66
N THR A 342 -5.74 -42.53 -13.93
CA THR A 342 -4.52 -41.98 -14.57
C THR A 342 -4.31 -40.47 -14.35
N ASP A 343 -5.15 -39.82 -13.56
CA ASP A 343 -5.32 -38.36 -13.61
C ASP A 343 -4.24 -37.57 -12.82
N ARG A 344 -3.60 -38.17 -11.81
CA ARG A 344 -2.60 -37.45 -10.98
C ARG A 344 -1.30 -37.11 -11.72
N THR A 345 -0.88 -37.90 -12.69
CA THR A 345 0.32 -37.62 -13.50
C THR A 345 0.04 -36.61 -14.62
N ALA A 346 -1.22 -36.46 -15.04
CA ALA A 346 -1.62 -35.49 -16.05
C ALA A 346 -1.57 -34.04 -15.51
N VAL A 347 -1.98 -33.83 -14.25
CA VAL A 347 -1.98 -32.51 -13.60
C VAL A 347 -0.56 -31.94 -13.46
N SER A 348 0.41 -32.73 -13.02
CA SER A 348 1.80 -32.26 -12.87
C SER A 348 2.47 -31.91 -14.20
N GLY A 349 2.10 -32.62 -15.28
CA GLY A 349 2.60 -32.32 -16.63
C GLY A 349 2.06 -31.00 -17.20
N HIS A 350 0.84 -30.60 -16.83
CA HIS A 350 0.25 -29.33 -17.25
C HIS A 350 0.92 -28.14 -16.56
N GLU A 351 1.12 -28.23 -15.24
CA GLU A 351 1.79 -27.20 -14.44
C GLU A 351 3.23 -26.95 -14.93
N GLN A 352 3.98 -28.02 -15.21
CA GLN A 352 5.34 -27.94 -15.74
C GLN A 352 5.39 -27.24 -17.12
N ARG A 353 4.45 -27.55 -18.03
CA ARG A 353 4.39 -26.85 -19.33
C ARG A 353 4.06 -25.37 -19.16
N ARG A 354 3.16 -25.02 -18.24
CA ARG A 354 2.81 -23.62 -17.96
C ARG A 354 3.99 -22.84 -17.38
N LEU A 355 4.75 -23.45 -16.47
CA LEU A 355 6.02 -22.91 -15.97
C LEU A 355 7.02 -22.64 -17.10
N GLU A 356 7.19 -23.59 -18.01
CA GLU A 356 8.06 -23.46 -19.18
C GLU A 356 7.57 -22.34 -20.12
N GLU A 357 6.26 -22.23 -20.36
CA GLU A 357 5.69 -21.15 -21.16
C GLU A 357 5.89 -19.78 -20.51
N TYR A 358 5.71 -19.67 -19.19
CA TYR A 358 5.98 -18.45 -18.45
C TYR A 358 7.45 -18.04 -18.50
N GLU A 359 8.36 -18.98 -18.25
CA GLU A 359 9.80 -18.73 -18.36
C GLU A 359 10.15 -18.27 -19.79
N LEU A 360 9.60 -18.92 -20.82
CA LEU A 360 9.88 -18.61 -22.22
C LEU A 360 9.27 -17.29 -22.70
N LYS A 361 8.03 -16.98 -22.30
CA LYS A 361 7.25 -15.84 -22.83
C LYS A 361 7.37 -14.57 -21.97
N VAL A 362 7.67 -14.70 -20.67
CA VAL A 362 7.70 -13.58 -19.70
C VAL A 362 9.13 -13.36 -19.20
N VAL A 363 9.74 -14.38 -18.59
CA VAL A 363 10.99 -14.21 -17.83
C VAL A 363 12.20 -14.05 -18.76
N ALA A 364 12.38 -14.95 -19.72
CA ALA A 364 13.51 -14.92 -20.65
C ALA A 364 13.52 -13.64 -21.51
N PRO A 365 12.39 -13.16 -22.07
CA PRO A 365 12.35 -11.88 -22.77
C PRO A 365 12.70 -10.70 -21.87
N THR A 366 12.24 -10.69 -20.63
CA THR A 366 12.57 -9.62 -19.67
C THR A 366 14.05 -9.63 -19.29
N ARG A 367 14.65 -10.81 -19.05
CA ARG A 367 16.09 -10.93 -18.78
C ARG A 367 16.92 -10.48 -19.98
N LYS A 368 16.54 -10.90 -21.18
CA LYS A 368 17.19 -10.47 -22.41
C LYS A 368 17.11 -8.94 -22.58
N PHE A 369 15.94 -8.36 -22.36
CA PHE A 369 15.76 -6.90 -22.39
C PHE A 369 16.66 -6.18 -21.38
N VAL A 370 16.74 -6.67 -20.14
CA VAL A 370 17.63 -6.11 -19.11
C VAL A 370 19.10 -6.22 -19.54
N GLN A 371 19.50 -7.35 -20.12
CA GLN A 371 20.87 -7.55 -20.60
C GLN A 371 21.19 -6.59 -21.76
N GLU A 372 20.29 -6.46 -22.72
CA GLU A 372 20.41 -5.52 -23.84
C GLU A 372 20.49 -4.05 -23.36
N MET A 373 19.72 -3.68 -22.33
CA MET A 373 19.81 -2.35 -21.71
C MET A 373 21.16 -2.10 -21.02
N LYS A 374 21.73 -3.12 -20.36
CA LYS A 374 23.06 -3.02 -19.73
C LYS A 374 24.16 -2.85 -20.78
N GLU A 375 24.07 -3.60 -21.87
CA GLU A 375 25.07 -3.60 -22.95
C GLU A 375 25.00 -2.33 -23.81
N SER A 376 23.80 -1.82 -24.08
CA SER A 376 23.59 -0.63 -24.94
C SER A 376 23.88 0.70 -24.24
N GLY A 377 24.11 0.68 -22.91
CA GLY A 377 24.08 1.86 -22.07
C GLY A 377 22.64 2.36 -21.88
N ALA A 378 22.21 2.52 -20.62
CA ALA A 378 20.82 2.82 -20.27
C ALA A 378 20.22 4.02 -21.04
N THR A 379 21.05 4.98 -21.48
CA THR A 379 20.63 6.23 -22.10
C THR A 379 19.97 6.11 -23.48
N ALA A 380 20.20 5.04 -24.25
CA ALA A 380 19.67 4.95 -25.63
C ALA A 380 18.25 4.39 -25.74
N LEU A 381 17.80 3.58 -24.77
CA LEU A 381 16.49 2.89 -24.79
C LEU A 381 15.40 3.64 -23.99
N ILE A 382 15.79 4.60 -23.17
CA ILE A 382 14.92 5.35 -22.25
C ILE A 382 13.93 6.29 -22.96
N ALA A 383 14.23 6.75 -24.18
CA ALA A 383 13.49 7.84 -24.80
C ALA A 383 12.08 7.48 -25.33
N ASP A 384 11.75 6.20 -25.53
CA ASP A 384 10.62 5.82 -26.39
C ASP A 384 9.47 5.07 -25.68
N GLN A 385 9.61 4.65 -24.41
CA GLN A 385 8.64 3.72 -23.78
C GLN A 385 8.17 4.05 -22.34
N GLY A 386 8.34 5.29 -21.85
CA GLY A 386 7.93 5.63 -20.48
C GLY A 386 8.74 4.84 -19.44
N SER A 387 10.07 4.90 -19.56
CA SER A 387 10.97 4.02 -18.82
C SER A 387 10.91 4.24 -17.31
N PHE A 388 10.72 3.14 -16.59
CA PHE A 388 11.04 3.06 -15.17
C PHE A 388 12.55 3.09 -14.96
N GLU A 389 12.96 3.52 -13.76
CA GLU A 389 14.34 3.42 -13.32
C GLU A 389 14.86 1.99 -13.48
N LEU A 390 16.07 1.83 -14.01
CA LEU A 390 16.72 0.53 -14.24
C LEU A 390 16.73 -0.31 -12.95
N GLU A 391 16.85 0.35 -11.80
CA GLU A 391 16.80 -0.27 -10.48
C GLU A 391 15.51 -1.05 -10.21
N VAL A 392 14.36 -0.54 -10.65
CA VAL A 392 13.06 -1.22 -10.46
C VAL A 392 13.01 -2.49 -11.29
N VAL A 393 13.41 -2.40 -12.56
CA VAL A 393 13.43 -3.54 -13.48
C VAL A 393 14.38 -4.62 -13.00
N GLU A 394 15.61 -4.24 -12.64
CA GLU A 394 16.61 -5.17 -12.09
C GLU A 394 16.12 -5.85 -10.82
N PHE A 395 15.47 -5.10 -9.93
CA PHE A 395 14.94 -5.65 -8.69
C PHE A 395 13.87 -6.70 -8.94
N VAL A 396 12.85 -6.40 -9.77
CA VAL A 396 11.75 -7.34 -10.07
C VAL A 396 12.30 -8.61 -10.73
N VAL A 397 13.23 -8.47 -11.69
CA VAL A 397 13.81 -9.62 -12.39
C VAL A 397 14.70 -10.46 -11.48
N LYS A 398 15.51 -9.83 -10.62
CA LYS A 398 16.43 -10.53 -9.71
C LYS A 398 15.70 -11.28 -8.60
N THR A 399 14.58 -10.76 -8.14
CA THR A 399 13.77 -11.35 -7.08
C THR A 399 12.78 -12.42 -7.58
N TRP A 400 12.67 -12.58 -8.90
CA TRP A 400 11.87 -13.61 -9.51
C TRP A 400 12.44 -15.01 -9.22
N ASP A 401 11.59 -15.87 -8.68
CA ASP A 401 11.89 -17.28 -8.41
C ASP A 401 10.87 -18.14 -9.15
N ALA A 402 11.32 -19.21 -9.82
CA ALA A 402 10.46 -20.14 -10.54
C ALA A 402 9.39 -20.78 -9.61
N GLN A 403 9.66 -20.87 -8.31
CA GLN A 403 8.70 -21.37 -7.31
C GLN A 403 7.44 -20.50 -7.18
N VAL A 404 7.48 -19.24 -7.62
CA VAL A 404 6.34 -18.31 -7.62
C VAL A 404 5.17 -18.83 -8.45
N VAL A 405 5.47 -19.55 -9.54
CA VAL A 405 4.47 -19.98 -10.52
C VAL A 405 3.89 -21.35 -10.16
N ALA A 406 4.69 -22.28 -9.63
CA ALA A 406 4.23 -23.62 -9.25
C ALA A 406 3.12 -23.58 -8.19
N LEU A 407 3.33 -22.82 -7.11
CA LEU A 407 2.33 -22.68 -6.05
C LEU A 407 1.10 -21.87 -6.46
N SER A 408 1.03 -21.35 -7.69
CA SER A 408 -0.06 -20.52 -8.18
C SER A 408 -1.23 -21.34 -8.76
N GLU A 409 -1.13 -22.67 -8.80
CA GLU A 409 -2.15 -23.54 -9.44
C GLU A 409 -2.84 -24.54 -8.52
N SER A 410 -2.33 -24.80 -7.30
CA SER A 410 -3.02 -25.72 -6.38
C SER A 410 -4.35 -25.12 -5.91
N SER A 411 -5.44 -25.42 -6.60
CA SER A 411 -6.81 -24.98 -6.30
C SER A 411 -7.52 -25.91 -5.30
N THR A 412 -6.79 -26.82 -4.66
CA THR A 412 -7.35 -27.76 -3.68
C THR A 412 -6.95 -27.36 -2.25
N PRO A 413 -7.82 -26.63 -1.52
CA PRO A 413 -7.80 -26.61 -0.06
C PRO A 413 -8.42 -27.93 0.42
N GLY A 414 -7.73 -29.03 0.15
CA GLY A 414 -8.12 -30.37 0.57
C GLY A 414 -7.40 -30.78 1.85
N MET A 415 -7.39 -29.93 2.89
CA MET A 415 -7.09 -30.40 4.24
C MET A 415 -8.40 -30.87 4.86
N THR A 416 -8.80 -32.09 4.52
CA THR A 416 -9.74 -32.84 5.37
C THR A 416 -9.03 -33.08 6.70
N ALA A 417 -9.57 -32.54 7.78
CA ALA A 417 -9.00 -32.56 9.12
C ALA A 417 -9.02 -33.95 9.80
N ASP A 418 -9.06 -35.04 9.02
CA ASP A 418 -9.29 -36.41 9.52
C ASP A 418 -8.09 -37.37 9.31
N ASP A 419 -6.97 -36.93 8.72
CA ASP A 419 -5.75 -37.75 8.63
C ASP A 419 -4.73 -37.38 9.72
N ASP A 420 -5.11 -37.68 10.97
CA ASP A 420 -4.15 -37.91 12.07
C ASP A 420 -3.44 -39.25 11.78
N VAL A 421 -2.26 -39.21 11.18
CA VAL A 421 -1.08 -40.09 11.35
C VAL A 421 -0.19 -39.93 10.12
N LEU A 422 0.80 -39.04 10.17
CA LEU A 422 2.05 -39.20 9.42
C LEU A 422 3.18 -38.44 10.13
N GLU A 423 4.02 -39.20 10.85
CA GLU A 423 5.38 -38.79 11.22
C GLU A 423 6.20 -38.66 9.94
N GLY A 424 6.59 -37.44 9.58
CA GLY A 424 7.44 -37.17 8.43
C GLY A 424 8.22 -35.88 8.63
N GLU A 425 9.47 -36.00 9.04
CA GLU A 425 10.40 -34.89 9.23
C GLU A 425 10.57 -34.09 7.93
N VAL A 426 10.06 -32.86 7.91
CA VAL A 426 10.40 -31.88 6.88
C VAL A 426 11.73 -31.25 7.27
N SER A 427 12.80 -31.71 6.61
CA SER A 427 14.13 -31.10 6.70
C SER A 427 14.10 -29.69 6.12
N VAL A 428 14.09 -28.69 6.99
CA VAL A 428 14.31 -27.29 6.63
C VAL A 428 15.77 -27.14 6.22
N ARG A 429 16.02 -27.02 4.92
CA ARG A 429 17.33 -26.66 4.39
C ARG A 429 17.63 -25.21 4.78
N GLY A 430 18.58 -25.04 5.70
CA GLY A 430 19.13 -23.74 6.06
C GLY A 430 19.73 -23.03 4.84
N LYS A 431 19.46 -21.73 4.75
CA LYS A 431 20.30 -20.76 4.05
C LYS A 431 20.92 -19.85 5.09
#